data_AF-A0A1X7C571-F1
#
_entry.id   AF-A0A1X7C571-F1
#
_cell.length_a   1.000
_cell.length_b   1.000
_cell.length_c   1.000
_cell.angle_alpha   90.00
_cell.angle_beta   90.00
_cell.angle_gamma   90.00
#
_symmetry.space_group_name_H-M   'P 1'
#
loop_
_entity.id
_entity.type
_entity.pdbx_description
1 polymer ?
#
loop_
_entity_poly.entity_id
_entity_poly.type
_entity_poly.pdbx_seq_one_letter_code
_entity_poly.pdbx_strand_id
1 'polypeptide(L)'
;MAKQTINLGTAPTGVGGDTPRSANTKVNQNFDEVYQLLGNLGDASTKNVGTSAGQVMGVGAGGLLGAAPSITNLHNVFNTEFRSSAVASNSPPGGDGYYNLMHIRAGVDSRWTTVLAQEINGYRLAFKTVAIDQSAATAWSTIYHSNNTTRAADGTLKAI
;
A
#
# COMPACT_ATOMS: atom_id res chain seq x y z
N MET A 1 -6.77 -27.34 20.56
CA MET A 1 -7.32 -27.84 21.84
C MET A 1 -6.72 -26.98 22.96
N ALA A 2 -6.94 -27.27 24.24
CA ALA A 2 -6.22 -26.53 25.28
C ALA A 2 -4.91 -27.26 25.60
N LYS A 3 -3.83 -26.50 25.90
CA LYS A 3 -2.55 -27.05 26.33
C LYS A 3 -2.76 -28.13 27.40
N GLN A 4 -2.25 -29.32 27.15
CA GLN A 4 -2.21 -30.40 28.13
C GLN A 4 -0.96 -30.28 29.00
N THR A 5 -1.08 -30.49 30.31
CA THR A 5 0.07 -30.48 31.24
C THR A 5 0.28 -31.87 31.81
N ILE A 6 1.54 -32.29 31.88
CA ILE A 6 1.92 -33.54 32.54
C ILE A 6 1.75 -33.37 34.05
N ASN A 7 1.01 -34.28 34.68
CA ASN A 7 0.94 -34.38 36.13
C ASN A 7 2.13 -35.22 36.62
N LEU A 8 3.01 -34.62 37.41
CA LEU A 8 4.19 -35.31 37.94
C LEU A 8 3.91 -36.10 39.23
N GLY A 9 2.69 -36.00 39.78
CA GLY A 9 2.34 -36.61 41.06
C GLY A 9 2.94 -35.87 42.27
N THR A 10 2.93 -36.52 43.43
CA THR A 10 3.41 -35.92 44.68
C THR A 10 4.89 -36.24 44.92
N ALA A 11 5.72 -35.22 45.11
CA ALA A 11 7.13 -35.40 45.45
C ALA A 11 7.32 -36.07 46.83
N PRO A 12 8.40 -36.83 47.07
CA PRO A 12 9.52 -37.10 46.15
C PRO A 12 9.28 -38.30 45.21
N THR A 13 8.23 -39.09 45.43
CA THR A 13 8.04 -40.39 44.77
C THR A 13 7.30 -40.30 43.44
N GLY A 14 6.63 -39.18 43.14
CA GLY A 14 5.84 -39.00 41.92
C GLY A 14 4.56 -39.84 41.88
N VAL A 15 4.14 -40.41 43.02
CA VAL A 15 2.93 -41.23 43.11
C VAL A 15 1.69 -40.38 42.78
N GLY A 16 0.76 -40.96 42.00
CA GLY A 16 -0.45 -40.28 41.53
C GLY A 16 -0.24 -39.43 40.26
N GLY A 17 0.96 -39.45 39.67
CA GLY A 17 1.27 -38.79 38.41
C GLY A 17 0.77 -39.54 37.18
N ASP A 18 0.97 -38.92 36.01
CA ASP A 18 0.75 -39.54 34.71
C ASP A 18 1.66 -40.76 34.51
N THR A 19 1.10 -41.79 33.87
CA THR A 19 1.93 -42.87 33.33
C THR A 19 2.82 -42.34 32.21
N PRO A 20 3.95 -43.01 31.89
CA PRO A 20 4.75 -42.64 30.74
C PRO A 20 3.94 -42.57 29.44
N ARG A 21 2.91 -43.42 29.30
CA ARG A 21 2.02 -43.40 28.12
C ARG A 21 1.13 -42.17 28.08
N SER A 22 0.42 -41.84 29.17
CA SER A 22 -0.47 -40.68 29.19
C SER A 22 0.29 -39.35 29.10
N ALA A 23 1.48 -39.27 29.70
CA ALA A 23 2.37 -38.12 29.55
C ALA A 23 2.81 -37.93 28.09
N ASN A 24 3.29 -38.99 27.42
CA ASN A 24 3.72 -38.91 26.02
C ASN A 24 2.55 -38.62 25.06
N THR A 25 1.34 -39.13 25.33
CA THR A 25 0.15 -38.77 24.55
C THR A 25 -0.15 -37.28 24.65
N LYS A 26 -0.09 -36.69 25.85
CA LYS A 26 -0.28 -35.24 26.04
C LYS A 26 0.78 -34.42 25.30
N VAL A 27 2.03 -34.89 25.31
CA VAL A 27 3.14 -34.26 24.58
C VAL A 27 2.85 -34.27 23.08
N ASN A 28 2.52 -35.44 22.51
CA ASN A 28 2.20 -35.56 21.08
C ASN A 28 1.02 -34.66 20.70
N GLN A 29 -0.06 -34.68 21.48
CA GLN A 29 -1.23 -33.84 21.22
C GLN A 29 -0.91 -32.33 21.25
N ASN A 30 -0.07 -31.89 22.19
CA ASN A 30 0.38 -30.50 22.23
C ASN A 30 1.24 -30.13 21.01
N PHE A 31 2.13 -31.04 20.58
CA PHE A 31 2.96 -30.79 19.40
C PHE A 31 2.12 -30.80 18.11
N ASP A 32 1.21 -31.76 17.96
CA ASP A 32 0.29 -31.82 16.81
C ASP A 32 -0.52 -30.52 16.71
N GLU A 33 -1.00 -29.98 17.83
CA GLU A 33 -1.68 -28.69 17.87
C GLU A 33 -0.78 -27.53 17.43
N VAL A 34 0.44 -27.43 17.96
CA VAL A 34 1.39 -26.35 17.59
C VAL A 34 1.75 -26.42 16.11
N TYR A 35 2.02 -27.61 15.58
CA TYR A 35 2.40 -27.80 14.18
C TYR A 35 1.22 -27.62 13.23
N GLN A 36 0.00 -28.00 13.62
CA GLN A 36 -1.21 -27.67 12.86
C GLN A 36 -1.45 -26.16 12.82
N LEU A 37 -1.31 -25.47 13.96
CA LEU A 37 -1.45 -24.02 14.02
C LEU A 37 -0.41 -23.35 13.12
N LEU A 38 0.87 -23.70 13.25
CA LEU A 38 1.94 -23.14 12.43
C LEU A 38 1.73 -23.41 10.93
N GLY A 39 1.26 -24.62 10.58
CA GLY A 39 0.91 -24.96 9.19
C GLY A 39 -0.26 -24.13 8.65
N ASN A 40 -1.27 -23.85 9.48
CA ASN A 40 -2.46 -23.07 9.09
C ASN A 40 -2.20 -21.57 8.97
N LEU A 41 -1.27 -21.01 9.75
CA LEU A 41 -0.88 -19.60 9.56
C LEU A 41 -0.15 -19.39 8.23
N GLY A 42 0.43 -20.44 7.65
CA GLY A 42 1.15 -20.38 6.38
C GLY A 42 2.16 -19.23 6.34
N ASP A 43 2.27 -18.57 5.19
CA ASP A 43 3.18 -17.44 4.99
C ASP A 43 2.77 -16.17 5.77
N ALA A 44 1.60 -16.12 6.43
CA ALA A 44 1.14 -14.95 7.19
C ALA A 44 1.78 -14.84 8.59
N SER A 45 2.25 -15.94 9.17
CA SER A 45 2.88 -15.94 10.51
C SER A 45 4.16 -15.12 10.60
N THR A 46 4.86 -14.91 9.48
CA THR A 46 6.18 -14.24 9.42
C THR A 46 6.16 -12.94 8.62
N LYS A 47 5.03 -12.54 8.03
CA LYS A 47 4.95 -11.33 7.20
C LYS A 47 4.65 -10.08 8.03
N ASN A 48 5.57 -9.13 8.01
CA ASN A 48 5.32 -7.78 8.50
C ASN A 48 4.53 -7.01 7.41
N VAL A 49 3.25 -6.70 7.60
CA VAL A 49 2.43 -6.01 6.58
C VAL A 49 2.40 -4.49 6.82
N GLY A 50 2.56 -3.69 5.77
CA GLY A 50 2.51 -2.23 5.83
C GLY A 50 3.20 -1.55 4.64
N THR A 51 3.50 -0.26 4.77
CA THR A 51 4.12 0.56 3.71
C THR A 51 5.59 0.91 3.98
N SER A 52 6.16 0.46 5.11
CA SER A 52 7.58 0.66 5.41
C SER A 52 8.47 -0.31 4.63
N ALA A 53 9.73 0.08 4.41
CA ALA A 53 10.71 -0.81 3.81
C ALA A 53 10.84 -2.12 4.61
N GLY A 54 10.84 -3.25 3.91
CA GLY A 54 10.88 -4.59 4.52
C GLY A 54 9.51 -5.16 4.91
N GLN A 55 8.42 -4.42 4.69
CA GLN A 55 7.07 -4.93 4.88
C GLN A 55 6.45 -5.46 3.58
N VAL A 56 5.53 -6.41 3.69
CA VAL A 56 4.61 -6.82 2.63
C VAL A 56 3.50 -5.78 2.52
N MET A 57 3.27 -5.26 1.31
CA MET A 57 2.18 -4.32 1.09
C MET A 57 0.83 -5.05 1.07
N GLY A 58 -0.11 -4.62 1.90
CA GLY A 58 -1.48 -5.16 1.90
C GLY A 58 -2.26 -4.75 0.65
N VAL A 59 -3.23 -5.57 0.25
CA VAL A 59 -4.22 -5.19 -0.79
C VAL A 59 -4.91 -3.88 -0.34
N GLY A 60 -5.01 -2.91 -1.24
CA GLY A 60 -5.56 -1.58 -0.96
C GLY A 60 -4.52 -0.52 -0.57
N ALA A 61 -3.34 -0.92 -0.08
CA ALA A 61 -2.30 0.04 0.27
C ALA A 61 -1.73 0.73 -0.97
N GLY A 62 -1.51 2.05 -0.89
CA GLY A 62 -1.09 2.85 -2.04
C GLY A 62 -2.10 2.85 -3.20
N GLY A 63 -3.38 2.53 -2.95
CA GLY A 63 -4.46 2.59 -3.94
C GLY A 63 -4.59 1.39 -4.87
N LEU A 64 -3.88 0.28 -4.63
CA LEU A 64 -3.99 -0.93 -5.45
C LEU A 64 -5.18 -1.79 -5.02
N LEU A 65 -6.11 -2.13 -5.94
CA LEU A 65 -7.28 -3.00 -5.68
C LEU A 65 -8.31 -2.42 -4.67
N GLY A 66 -8.23 -1.12 -4.38
CA GLY A 66 -9.19 -0.37 -3.56
C GLY A 66 -9.34 1.06 -4.07
N ALA A 67 -10.12 1.89 -3.37
CA ALA A 67 -10.19 3.32 -3.69
C ALA A 67 -8.83 3.98 -3.43
N ALA A 68 -8.33 4.76 -4.39
CA ALA A 68 -7.05 5.46 -4.26
C ALA A 68 -7.14 6.49 -3.11
N PRO A 69 -6.21 6.47 -2.12
CA PRO A 69 -6.29 7.38 -0.98
C PRO A 69 -6.18 8.85 -1.40
N SER A 70 -7.05 9.69 -0.85
CA SER A 70 -7.07 11.12 -1.19
C SER A 70 -5.88 11.87 -0.57
N ILE A 71 -5.40 12.90 -1.26
CA ILE A 71 -4.47 13.92 -0.76
C ILE A 71 -5.05 15.32 -0.90
N THR A 72 -4.70 16.20 0.03
CA THR A 72 -5.12 17.62 0.05
C THR A 72 -4.11 18.56 -0.59
N ASN A 73 -2.89 18.08 -0.88
CA ASN A 73 -1.84 18.83 -1.57
C ASN A 73 -1.09 17.88 -2.50
N LEU A 74 -1.05 18.17 -3.81
CA LEU A 74 -0.36 17.34 -4.81
C LEU A 74 1.16 17.39 -4.72
N HIS A 75 1.73 18.19 -3.82
CA HIS A 75 3.15 18.15 -3.44
C HIS A 75 3.43 17.21 -2.27
N ASN A 76 2.42 16.74 -1.52
CA ASN A 76 2.58 15.77 -0.42
C ASN A 76 2.74 14.33 -0.96
N VAL A 77 3.72 14.14 -1.82
CA VAL A 77 3.93 12.92 -2.61
C VAL A 77 5.31 12.36 -2.29
N PHE A 78 5.35 11.38 -1.38
CA PHE A 78 6.62 10.90 -0.80
C PHE A 78 7.02 9.51 -1.29
N ASN A 79 6.07 8.78 -1.89
CA ASN A 79 6.20 7.37 -2.28
C ASN A 79 5.73 7.14 -3.72
N THR A 80 6.07 5.98 -4.27
CA THR A 80 5.47 5.47 -5.51
C THR A 80 4.13 4.80 -5.18
N GLU A 81 3.03 5.34 -5.70
CA GLU A 81 1.67 4.91 -5.34
C GLU A 81 0.61 5.52 -6.26
N PHE A 82 -0.61 4.95 -6.23
CA PHE A 82 -1.81 5.54 -6.82
C PHE A 82 -2.56 6.36 -5.77
N ARG A 83 -2.96 7.58 -6.12
CA ARG A 83 -3.68 8.49 -5.21
C ARG A 83 -4.87 9.13 -5.91
N SER A 84 -5.72 9.77 -5.12
CA SER A 84 -6.75 10.66 -5.63
C SER A 84 -6.64 12.03 -4.96
N SER A 85 -7.37 13.02 -5.46
CA SER A 85 -7.53 14.30 -4.78
C SER A 85 -8.87 14.92 -5.08
N ALA A 86 -9.37 15.73 -4.15
CA ALA A 86 -10.52 16.60 -4.35
C ALA A 86 -10.14 18.02 -3.91
N VAL A 87 -10.17 18.97 -4.85
CA VAL A 87 -9.87 20.40 -4.65
C VAL A 87 -8.55 20.62 -3.88
N ALA A 88 -7.53 19.85 -4.23
CA ALA A 88 -6.24 19.91 -3.56
C ALA A 88 -5.44 21.14 -3.95
N SER A 89 -4.64 21.64 -3.01
CA SER A 89 -3.62 22.65 -3.29
C SER A 89 -2.60 22.12 -4.30
N ASN A 90 -2.03 23.01 -5.09
CA ASN A 90 -1.06 22.69 -6.14
C ASN A 90 -1.58 21.76 -7.24
N SER A 91 -2.90 21.69 -7.42
CA SER A 91 -3.55 20.98 -8.52
C SER A 91 -3.23 21.59 -9.88
N PRO A 92 -3.36 20.83 -10.98
CA PRO A 92 -3.27 21.40 -12.33
C PRO A 92 -4.23 22.59 -12.48
N PRO A 93 -3.77 23.71 -13.06
CA PRO A 93 -4.59 24.90 -13.19
C PRO A 93 -5.74 24.69 -14.18
N GLY A 94 -6.87 25.36 -13.90
CA GLY A 94 -8.04 25.42 -14.78
C GLY A 94 -8.94 24.18 -14.78
N GLY A 95 -8.78 23.28 -13.80
CA GLY A 95 -9.67 22.12 -13.62
C GLY A 95 -10.52 22.22 -12.36
N ASP A 96 -11.43 21.25 -12.22
CA ASP A 96 -12.44 21.19 -11.16
C ASP A 96 -11.88 20.65 -9.83
N GLY A 97 -10.59 20.32 -9.78
CA GLY A 97 -9.88 19.90 -8.57
C GLY A 97 -9.94 18.40 -8.27
N TYR A 98 -10.69 17.61 -9.03
CA TYR A 98 -10.85 16.17 -8.83
C TYR A 98 -9.93 15.37 -9.76
N TYR A 99 -8.97 14.64 -9.17
CA TYR A 99 -7.96 13.91 -9.95
C TYR A 99 -7.73 12.49 -9.44
N ASN A 100 -7.49 11.58 -10.38
CA ASN A 100 -6.77 10.34 -10.14
C ASN A 100 -5.29 10.54 -10.48
N LEU A 101 -4.42 10.00 -9.64
CA LEU A 101 -3.01 10.33 -9.65
C LEU A 101 -2.16 9.06 -9.69
N MET A 102 -1.07 9.12 -10.46
CA MET A 102 0.03 8.17 -10.37
C MET A 102 1.27 8.93 -9.91
N HIS A 103 1.84 8.50 -8.79
CA HIS A 103 3.08 9.04 -8.25
C HIS A 103 4.20 8.02 -8.44
N ILE A 104 5.32 8.46 -8.98
CA ILE A 104 6.51 7.64 -9.13
C ILE A 104 7.68 8.39 -8.55
N ARG A 105 8.25 7.86 -7.47
CA ARG A 105 9.49 8.35 -6.90
C ARG A 105 10.65 7.93 -7.81
N ALA A 106 11.51 8.88 -8.14
CA ALA A 106 12.67 8.60 -8.98
C ALA A 106 13.68 7.72 -8.20
N GLY A 107 14.05 6.57 -8.77
CA GLY A 107 15.00 5.65 -8.12
C GLY A 107 16.45 6.14 -8.15
N VAL A 108 16.84 6.83 -9.21
CA VAL A 108 18.20 7.37 -9.39
C VAL A 108 18.44 8.67 -8.62
N ASP A 109 17.38 9.39 -8.27
CA ASP A 109 17.42 10.59 -7.43
C ASP A 109 16.19 10.62 -6.53
N SER A 110 16.31 10.00 -5.36
CA SER A 110 15.20 9.82 -4.42
C SER A 110 14.66 11.11 -3.83
N ARG A 111 15.24 12.27 -4.17
CA ARG A 111 14.74 13.61 -3.79
C ARG A 111 13.55 14.02 -4.65
N TRP A 112 13.30 13.39 -5.80
CA TRP A 112 12.27 13.79 -6.74
C TRP A 112 11.18 12.73 -6.90
N THR A 113 9.98 13.21 -7.17
CA THR A 113 8.83 12.40 -7.57
C THR A 113 8.13 13.04 -8.75
N THR A 114 7.61 12.22 -9.65
CA THR A 114 6.77 12.65 -10.77
C THR A 114 5.32 12.37 -10.46
N VAL A 115 4.47 13.33 -10.75
CA VAL A 115 3.01 13.25 -10.61
C VAL A 115 2.40 13.27 -12.00
N LEU A 116 1.63 12.24 -12.33
CA LEU A 116 0.69 12.25 -13.45
C LEU A 116 -0.72 12.38 -12.88
N ALA A 117 -1.48 13.35 -13.38
CA ALA A 117 -2.81 13.67 -12.91
C ALA A 117 -3.81 13.61 -14.06
N GLN A 118 -4.81 12.74 -13.92
CA GLN A 118 -5.97 12.66 -14.80
C GLN A 118 -7.18 13.26 -14.08
N GLU A 119 -7.81 14.25 -14.68
CA GLU A 119 -9.04 14.84 -14.17
C GLU A 119 -10.21 13.85 -14.26
N ILE A 120 -11.04 13.80 -13.22
CA ILE A 120 -12.17 12.86 -13.16
C ILE A 120 -13.38 13.40 -13.94
N ASN A 121 -13.65 14.70 -13.81
CA ASN A 121 -14.83 15.36 -14.39
C ASN A 121 -14.51 16.21 -15.64
N GLY A 122 -13.30 16.08 -16.20
CA GLY A 122 -12.82 16.89 -17.31
C GLY A 122 -11.88 16.12 -18.23
N TYR A 123 -11.32 16.83 -19.21
CA TYR A 123 -10.42 16.26 -20.22
C TYR A 123 -8.96 16.64 -20.00
N ARG A 124 -8.58 16.91 -18.75
CA ARG A 124 -7.19 17.27 -18.44
C ARG A 124 -6.39 16.04 -18.06
N LEU A 125 -5.28 15.88 -18.77
CA LEU A 125 -4.19 15.02 -18.38
C LEU A 125 -2.94 15.91 -18.23
N ALA A 126 -2.36 15.95 -17.05
CA ALA A 126 -1.24 16.83 -16.74
C ALA A 126 -0.18 16.13 -15.92
N PHE A 127 1.06 16.60 -16.00
CA PHE A 127 2.16 16.06 -15.22
C PHE A 127 3.10 17.15 -14.72
N LYS A 128 3.81 16.83 -13.64
CA LYS A 128 4.88 17.67 -13.07
C LYS A 128 5.86 16.83 -12.27
N THR A 129 6.94 17.46 -11.85
CA THR A 129 7.91 16.88 -10.90
C THR A 129 7.97 17.75 -9.66
N VAL A 130 8.09 17.12 -8.49
CA VAL A 130 8.13 17.77 -7.18
C VAL A 130 9.27 17.18 -6.36
N ALA A 131 10.00 18.02 -5.63
CA ALA A 131 10.96 17.57 -4.64
C ALA A 131 10.20 17.05 -3.41
N ILE A 132 10.61 15.92 -2.83
CA ILE A 132 9.88 15.29 -1.71
C ILE A 132 9.84 16.17 -0.45
N ASP A 133 10.79 17.09 -0.31
CA ASP A 133 10.83 18.08 0.76
C ASP A 133 10.04 19.36 0.43
N GLN A 134 9.40 19.39 -0.75
CA GLN A 134 8.63 20.51 -1.30
C GLN A 134 9.44 21.80 -1.50
N SER A 135 10.77 21.70 -1.48
CA SER A 135 11.66 22.86 -1.71
C SER A 135 11.58 23.38 -3.15
N ALA A 136 11.17 22.53 -4.09
CA ALA A 136 11.06 22.86 -5.49
C ALA A 136 9.98 22.02 -6.20
N ALA A 137 9.37 22.60 -7.24
CA ALA A 137 8.46 21.91 -8.13
C ALA A 137 8.45 22.54 -9.52
N THR A 138 8.29 21.74 -10.57
CA THR A 138 8.08 22.27 -11.92
C THR A 138 6.68 22.87 -12.06
N ALA A 139 6.49 23.73 -13.05
CA ALA A 139 5.15 24.05 -13.53
C ALA A 139 4.44 22.78 -14.03
N TRP A 140 3.11 22.82 -14.05
CA TRP A 140 2.31 21.76 -14.66
C TRP A 140 2.45 21.82 -16.19
N SER A 141 2.69 20.66 -16.79
CA SER A 141 2.61 20.45 -18.23
C SER A 141 1.32 19.71 -18.55
N THR A 142 0.51 20.22 -19.48
CA THR A 142 -0.76 19.61 -19.89
C THR A 142 -0.59 18.90 -21.22
N ILE A 143 -1.15 17.69 -21.33
CA ILE A 143 -1.21 16.93 -22.56
C ILE A 143 -2.44 17.35 -23.36
N TYR A 144 -2.18 17.79 -24.59
CA TYR A 144 -3.21 18.16 -25.55
C TYR A 144 -3.64 16.94 -26.39
N HIS A 145 -4.95 16.74 -26.51
CA HIS A 145 -5.60 15.65 -27.22
C HIS A 145 -6.96 16.10 -27.78
N SER A 146 -7.66 15.22 -28.50
CA SER A 146 -8.86 15.55 -29.28
C SER A 146 -10.02 16.17 -28.49
N ASN A 147 -10.09 15.96 -27.17
CA ASN A 147 -11.17 16.53 -26.35
C ASN A 147 -10.80 17.87 -25.70
N ASN A 148 -9.53 18.29 -25.77
CA ASN A 148 -9.07 19.57 -25.23
C ASN A 148 -8.29 20.41 -26.28
N THR A 149 -8.42 20.02 -27.56
CA THR A 149 -7.94 20.79 -28.70
C THR A 149 -8.96 20.81 -29.83
N THR A 150 -8.96 21.91 -30.59
CA THR A 150 -9.59 21.97 -31.90
C THR A 150 -8.53 21.77 -32.98
N ARG A 151 -8.88 21.00 -34.01
CA ARG A 151 -8.05 20.80 -35.21
C ARG A 151 -8.66 21.57 -36.36
N ALA A 152 -7.92 22.52 -36.92
CA ALA A 152 -8.33 23.23 -38.12
C ALA A 152 -8.11 22.38 -39.39
N ALA A 153 -8.71 22.80 -40.51
CA ALA A 153 -8.60 22.09 -41.79
C ALA A 153 -7.15 21.99 -42.30
N ASP A 154 -6.30 22.95 -41.95
CA ASP A 154 -4.87 22.96 -42.24
C ASP A 154 -4.03 22.06 -41.32
N GLY A 155 -4.67 21.40 -40.34
CA GLY A 155 -4.04 20.52 -39.38
C GLY A 155 -3.47 21.22 -38.14
N THR A 156 -3.58 22.55 -38.01
CA THR A 156 -3.15 23.26 -36.81
C THR A 156 -4.01 22.91 -35.60
N LEU A 157 -3.37 22.83 -34.43
CA LEU A 157 -4.03 22.54 -33.15
C LEU A 157 -4.10 23.81 -32.29
N LYS A 158 -5.28 24.06 -31.73
CA LYS A 158 -5.49 25.12 -30.73
C LYS A 158 -6.07 24.51 -29.47
N ALA A 159 -5.51 24.90 -28.33
CA ALA A 159 -6.09 24.56 -27.03
C ALA A 159 -7.52 25.10 -26.94
N ILE A 160 -8.42 24.33 -26.33
CA ILE A 160 -9.78 24.76 -25.96
C ILE A 160 -9.72 25.45 -24.60
#